data_AF-B0CF27-F1
#
_entry.id   AF-B0CF27-F1
#
_cell.length_a   1.000
_cell.length_b   1.000
_cell.length_c   1.000
_cell.angle_alpha   90.00
_cell.angle_beta   90.00
_cell.angle_gamma   90.00
#
_symmetry.space_group_name_H-M   'P 1'
#
loop_
_entity.id
_entity.type
_entity.pdbx_description
1 polymer ?
#
loop_
_entity_poly.entity_id
_entity_poly.type
_entity_poly.pdbx_seq_one_letter_code
_entity_poly.pdbx_strand_id
1 'polypeptide(L)'
;MPPFWPREPDRKNDTAFRRFGDRVNLAFNIAIYATAASSLWFFKLLMYQDWPWLKNLTLGWLGVIVLQAIYVLAIADYSDADDTKPIFKKDKDKLADESSESPEG
;
A
#
# COMPACT_ATOMS: atom_id res chain seq x y z
N MET A 1 7.55 -19.17 13.99
CA MET A 1 8.33 -17.99 14.44
C MET A 1 7.90 -16.81 13.61
N PRO A 2 7.71 -15.60 14.18
CA PRO A 2 7.38 -14.42 13.38
C PRO A 2 8.55 -14.09 12.44
N PRO A 3 8.29 -13.53 11.25
CA PRO A 3 9.34 -12.99 10.38
C PRO A 3 10.14 -11.92 11.12
N PHE A 4 11.47 -12.06 11.19
CA PHE A 4 12.37 -11.01 11.68
C PHE A 4 13.22 -10.49 10.53
N TRP A 5 13.36 -9.17 10.42
CA TRP A 5 14.27 -8.57 9.45
C TRP A 5 15.71 -8.63 9.98
N PRO A 6 16.72 -9.01 9.16
CA PRO A 6 18.12 -9.09 9.60
C PRO A 6 18.73 -7.74 10.01
N ARG A 7 18.17 -6.63 9.51
CA ARG A 7 18.58 -5.25 9.82
C ARG A 7 17.34 -4.35 9.86
N GLU A 8 17.43 -3.20 10.52
CA GLU A 8 16.37 -2.21 10.51
C GLU A 8 16.04 -1.79 9.06
N PRO A 9 14.75 -1.86 8.64
CA PRO A 9 14.38 -1.54 7.27
C PRO A 9 14.69 -0.08 6.93
N ASP A 10 15.42 0.15 5.85
CA ASP A 10 15.72 1.49 5.36
C ASP A 10 14.95 1.76 4.07
N ARG A 11 14.15 2.83 4.06
CA ARG A 11 13.36 3.24 2.90
C ARG A 11 14.19 3.51 1.65
N LYS A 12 15.45 3.90 1.79
CA LYS A 12 16.34 4.16 0.63
C LYS A 12 16.82 2.86 -0.01
N ASN A 13 17.16 1.87 0.79
CA ASN A 13 17.85 0.66 0.36
C ASN A 13 16.90 -0.54 0.16
N ASP A 14 15.71 -0.52 0.78
CA ASP A 14 14.76 -1.64 0.72
C ASP A 14 13.51 -1.25 -0.10
N THR A 15 13.49 -1.65 -1.36
CA THR A 15 12.40 -1.38 -2.32
C THR A 15 11.07 -2.00 -1.89
N ALA A 16 11.09 -3.18 -1.27
CA ALA A 16 9.89 -3.84 -0.72
C ALA A 16 9.25 -3.04 0.42
N PHE A 17 10.07 -2.46 1.31
CA PHE A 17 9.60 -1.60 2.39
C PHE A 17 9.01 -0.29 1.85
N ARG A 18 9.67 0.30 0.84
CA ARG A 18 9.18 1.50 0.14
C ARG A 18 7.82 1.27 -0.51
N ARG A 19 7.65 0.16 -1.24
CA ARG A 19 6.38 -0.23 -1.89
C ARG A 19 5.22 -0.35 -0.90
N PHE A 20 5.46 -1.00 0.25
CA PHE A 20 4.45 -1.13 1.29
C PHE A 20 4.07 0.24 1.87
N GLY A 21 5.05 1.04 2.25
CA GLY A 21 4.83 2.37 2.80
C GLY A 21 4.04 3.29 1.85
N ASP A 22 4.38 3.29 0.57
CA ASP A 22 3.70 4.12 -0.43
C ASP A 22 2.23 3.71 -0.62
N ARG A 23 1.92 2.41 -0.60
CA ARG A 23 0.55 1.89 -0.67
C ARG A 23 -0.28 2.22 0.56
N VAL A 24 0.30 2.07 1.75
CA VAL A 24 -0.38 2.44 3.00
C VAL A 24 -0.65 3.94 3.06
N ASN A 25 0.33 4.76 2.66
CA ASN A 25 0.15 6.22 2.61
C ASN A 25 -0.95 6.62 1.61
N LEU A 26 -1.00 5.97 0.44
CA LEU A 26 -2.08 6.17 -0.53
C LEU A 26 -3.45 5.79 0.06
N ALA A 27 -3.56 4.61 0.67
CA ALA A 27 -4.80 4.15 1.29
C ALA A 27 -5.28 5.11 2.40
N PHE A 28 -4.35 5.63 3.20
CA PHE A 28 -4.66 6.60 4.24
C PHE A 28 -5.18 7.93 3.67
N ASN A 29 -4.56 8.43 2.59
CA ASN A 29 -5.04 9.63 1.89
C ASN A 29 -6.45 9.42 1.32
N ILE A 30 -6.73 8.26 0.73
CA ILE A 30 -8.06 7.90 0.24
C ILE A 30 -9.08 7.89 1.40
N ALA A 31 -8.72 7.30 2.54
CA ALA A 31 -9.59 7.23 3.71
C ALA A 31 -9.92 8.62 4.28
N ILE A 32 -8.93 9.50 4.41
CA ILE A 32 -9.13 10.89 4.83
C ILE A 32 -10.07 11.59 3.86
N TYR A 33 -9.80 11.49 2.57
CA TYR A 33 -10.63 12.13 1.55
C TYR A 33 -12.07 11.62 1.58
N ALA A 34 -12.28 10.30 1.61
CA ALA A 34 -13.61 9.73 1.66
C ALA A 34 -14.38 10.21 2.90
N THR A 35 -13.72 10.23 4.06
CA THR A 35 -14.32 10.67 5.32
C THR A 35 -14.67 12.15 5.28
N ALA A 36 -13.73 13.00 4.87
CA ALA A 36 -13.92 14.45 4.81
C ALA A 36 -14.94 14.85 3.74
N ALA A 37 -14.79 14.35 2.51
CA ALA A 37 -15.70 14.64 1.41
C ALA A 37 -17.12 14.18 1.75
N SER A 38 -17.29 12.94 2.24
CA SER A 38 -18.62 12.43 2.64
C SER A 38 -19.23 13.28 3.75
N SER A 39 -18.43 13.68 4.75
CA SER A 39 -18.92 14.53 5.85
C SER A 39 -19.38 15.89 5.33
N LEU A 40 -18.58 16.57 4.51
CA LEU A 40 -18.96 17.88 3.96
C LEU A 40 -20.23 17.78 3.09
N TRP A 41 -20.33 16.76 2.24
CA TRP A 41 -21.52 16.56 1.41
C TRP A 41 -22.76 16.22 2.25
N PHE A 42 -22.60 15.46 3.34
CA PHE A 42 -23.67 15.20 4.29
C PHE A 42 -24.16 16.49 4.97
N PHE A 43 -23.25 17.33 5.47
CA PHE A 43 -23.62 18.60 6.10
C PHE A 43 -24.23 19.60 5.11
N LYS A 44 -23.76 19.62 3.85
CA LYS A 44 -24.40 20.39 2.78
C LYS A 44 -25.87 20.02 2.65
N LEU A 45 -26.18 18.72 2.64
CA LEU A 45 -27.55 18.20 2.55
C LEU A 45 -28.36 18.54 3.80
N LEU A 46 -27.77 18.36 4.99
CA LEU A 46 -28.44 18.61 6.28
C LEU A 46 -28.83 20.09 6.44
N MET A 47 -27.98 21.00 5.98
CA MET A 47 -28.18 22.45 6.12
C MET A 47 -28.93 23.08 4.93
N TYR A 48 -29.30 22.30 3.90
CA TYR A 48 -29.88 22.80 2.65
C TYR A 48 -29.11 23.99 2.04
N GLN A 49 -27.78 23.98 2.19
CA GLN A 49 -26.95 25.09 1.78
C GLN A 49 -26.24 24.77 0.46
N ASP A 50 -26.14 25.75 -0.43
CA ASP A 50 -25.41 25.60 -1.68
C ASP A 50 -24.02 26.23 -1.58
N TRP A 51 -23.02 25.36 -1.49
CA TRP A 51 -21.61 25.74 -1.50
C TRP A 51 -21.02 25.52 -2.90
N PRO A 52 -20.96 26.57 -3.76
CA PRO A 52 -20.45 26.42 -5.13
C PRO A 52 -18.98 25.99 -5.19
N TRP A 53 -18.19 26.31 -4.16
CA TRP A 53 -16.79 25.90 -4.05
C TRP A 53 -16.60 24.42 -3.69
N LEU A 54 -17.61 23.75 -3.11
CA LEU A 54 -17.47 22.38 -2.62
C LEU A 54 -17.17 21.39 -3.75
N LYS A 55 -17.82 21.58 -4.90
CA LYS A 55 -17.60 20.75 -6.09
C LYS A 55 -16.16 20.87 -6.57
N ASN A 56 -15.63 22.08 -6.67
CA ASN A 56 -14.27 22.30 -7.15
C ASN A 56 -13.23 21.80 -6.14
N LEU A 57 -13.47 21.98 -4.84
CA LEU A 57 -12.58 21.46 -3.79
C LEU A 57 -12.50 19.93 -3.84
N THR A 58 -13.65 19.24 -3.87
CA THR A 58 -13.69 17.77 -3.89
C THR A 58 -13.08 17.22 -5.17
N LEU A 59 -13.36 17.83 -6.32
CA LEU A 59 -12.78 17.42 -7.61
C LEU A 59 -11.26 17.65 -7.67
N GLY A 60 -10.79 18.81 -7.18
CA GLY A 60 -9.36 19.12 -7.13
C GLY A 60 -8.59 18.19 -6.19
N TRP A 61 -9.12 17.93 -4.99
CA TRP A 61 -8.50 17.01 -4.04
C TRP A 61 -8.51 15.57 -4.55
N LEU A 62 -9.61 15.11 -5.17
CA LEU A 62 -9.66 13.81 -5.84
C LEU A 62 -8.57 13.71 -6.93
N GLY A 63 -8.36 14.78 -7.70
CA GLY A 63 -7.30 14.85 -8.72
C GLY A 63 -5.89 14.63 -8.14
N VAL A 64 -5.59 15.24 -6.99
CA VAL A 64 -4.30 15.02 -6.29
C VAL A 64 -4.13 13.57 -5.86
N ILE A 65 -5.20 12.93 -5.36
CA ILE A 65 -5.16 11.51 -4.95
C ILE A 65 -4.98 10.60 -6.15
N VAL A 66 -5.65 10.88 -7.26
CA VAL A 66 -5.48 10.13 -8.51
C VAL A 66 -4.05 10.27 -9.02
N LEU A 67 -3.47 11.46 -9.00
CA LEU A 67 -2.08 11.68 -9.38
C LEU A 67 -1.13 10.87 -8.48
N GLN A 68 -1.36 10.89 -7.17
CA GLN A 68 -0.60 10.09 -6.22
C GLN A 68 -0.76 8.58 -6.49
N ALA A 69 -1.96 8.12 -6.83
CA ALA A 69 -2.23 6.73 -7.17
C ALA A 69 -1.50 6.29 -8.44
N ILE A 70 -1.50 7.13 -9.48
CA ILE A 70 -0.77 6.88 -10.74
C ILE A 70 0.73 6.78 -10.44
N TYR A 71 1.28 7.69 -9.63
CA TYR A 71 2.68 7.64 -9.24
C TYR A 71 3.05 6.31 -8.58
N VAL A 72 2.28 5.88 -7.56
CA VAL A 72 2.57 4.65 -6.80
C VAL A 72 2.34 3.38 -7.61
N LEU A 73 1.38 3.36 -8.54
CA LEU A 73 1.02 2.14 -9.28
C LEU A 73 1.76 1.97 -10.60
N ALA A 74 2.04 3.05 -11.31
CA ALA A 74 2.52 3.01 -12.69
C ALA A 74 3.96 3.53 -12.87
N ILE A 75 4.38 4.49 -12.04
CA ILE A 75 5.68 5.17 -12.22
C ILE A 75 6.73 4.61 -11.25
N ALA A 76 6.33 4.25 -10.04
CA ALA A 76 7.26 3.80 -9.03
C ALA A 76 7.90 2.45 -9.42
N ASP A 77 9.22 2.46 -9.56
CA ASP A 77 10.00 1.26 -9.83
C ASP A 77 10.23 0.47 -8.53
N TYR A 78 9.76 -0.77 -8.58
CA TYR A 78 9.86 -1.76 -7.52
C TYR A 78 10.48 -3.08 -8.03
N SER A 79 11.16 -3.08 -9.17
CA SER A 79 11.73 -4.28 -9.80
C SER A 79 12.51 -5.16 -8.81
N ASP A 80 13.39 -4.56 -7.99
CA ASP A 80 14.20 -5.27 -6.99
C ASP A 80 13.38 -5.94 -5.88
N ALA A 81 12.15 -5.48 -5.65
CA ALA A 81 11.25 -6.04 -4.62
C ALA A 81 10.51 -7.29 -5.10
N ASP A 82 10.33 -7.47 -6.42
CA ASP A 82 9.64 -8.63 -6.97
C ASP A 82 10.61 -9.81 -7.21
N ASP A 83 11.90 -9.54 -7.41
CA ASP A 83 12.96 -10.56 -7.58
C ASP A 83 13.44 -11.20 -6.27
N THR A 84 13.10 -10.59 -5.12
CA THR A 84 13.40 -11.19 -3.82
C THR A 84 12.42 -12.34 -3.55
N LYS A 85 12.83 -13.55 -3.96
CA LYS A 85 12.15 -14.82 -3.67
C LYS A 85 11.75 -14.80 -2.18
N PRO A 86 10.46 -14.98 -1.82
CA PRO A 86 10.04 -14.90 -0.43
C PRO A 86 10.88 -15.90 0.37
N ILE A 87 11.59 -15.40 1.39
CA ILE A 87 12.51 -16.20 2.22
C ILE A 87 11.80 -17.48 2.72
N PHE A 88 10.51 -17.34 3.07
CA PHE A 88 9.62 -18.42 3.49
C PHE A 88 9.39 -19.53 2.46
N LYS A 89 9.48 -19.24 1.16
CA LYS A 89 9.33 -20.26 0.13
C LYS A 89 10.58 -21.11 0.02
N LYS A 90 11.77 -20.50 0.16
CA LYS A 90 13.04 -21.22 0.13
C LYS A 90 13.15 -22.22 1.27
N ASP A 91 12.77 -21.85 2.48
CA ASP A 91 12.81 -22.75 3.64
C ASP A 91 11.76 -23.86 3.56
N LYS A 92 10.56 -23.55 3.03
CA LYS A 92 9.51 -24.54 2.83
C LYS A 92 9.84 -25.55 1.75
N ASP A 93 10.42 -25.10 0.64
CA ASP A 93 10.90 -25.97 -0.44
C ASP A 93 12.06 -26.87 0.09
N LYS A 94 12.97 -26.31 0.89
CA LYS A 94 14.10 -27.05 1.50
C LYS A 94 13.65 -28.09 2.54
N LEU A 95 12.64 -27.76 3.36
CA LEU A 95 12.03 -28.70 4.30
C LEU A 95 11.25 -29.82 3.59
N ALA A 96 10.61 -29.51 2.47
CA ALA A 96 9.94 -30.51 1.65
C ALA A 96 10.94 -31.49 1.03
N ASP A 97 12.07 -30.98 0.51
CA ASP A 97 13.16 -31.80 -0.02
C ASP A 97 13.79 -32.69 1.07
N GLU A 98 14.14 -32.15 2.25
CA GLU A 98 14.71 -32.95 3.37
C GLU A 98 13.75 -34.04 3.89
N SER A 99 12.43 -33.79 3.90
CA SER A 99 11.44 -34.79 4.32
C SER A 99 11.23 -35.92 3.32
N SER A 100 11.57 -35.69 2.04
CA SER A 100 11.47 -36.70 0.98
C SER A 100 12.72 -37.57 0.87
N GLU A 101 13.83 -37.13 1.47
CA GLU A 101 15.15 -37.79 1.41
C GLU A 101 15.45 -38.66 2.63
N SER A 102 14.50 -38.78 3.57
CA SER A 102 14.58 -39.69 4.71
C SER A 102 13.85 -41.01 4.38
N PRO A 103 14.52 -42.03 3.82
CA PRO A 103 13.92 -43.36 3.71
C PRO A 103 13.79 -43.95 5.12
N GLU A 104 12.65 -44.58 5.36
CA GLU A 104 12.35 -45.38 6.55
C GLU A 104 13.56 -46.22 6.99
N GLY A 105 13.98 -46.02 8.23
CA GLY A 105 14.94 -46.85 8.95
C GLY A 105 14.40 -47.17 10.32
#